data_AF-A0A3S4DA85-F1
#
_entry.id   AF-A0A3S4DA85-F1
#
_cell.length_a   1.000
_cell.length_b   1.000
_cell.length_c   1.000
_cell.angle_alpha   90.00
_cell.angle_beta   90.00
_cell.angle_gamma   90.00
#
_symmetry.space_group_name_H-M   'P 1'
#
loop_
_entity.id
_entity.type
_entity.pdbx_description
1 polymer ?
#
loop_
_entity_poly.entity_id
_entity_poly.type
_entity_poly.pdbx_seq_one_letter_code
_entity_poly.pdbx_strand_id
1 'polypeptide(L)'
;MPKRTIVYVDGFNLYHALDELRDDSLKWLCLRRLSESFLRHDEELKQVKYFSAYATWMPDAHARHRDYVQALMAEGVKFVEGNFKKKSLKCRTCSSQYWTHEEKETDVNIAIHLVRDTLQDSYDRAIIISADTDMCSAIDMARQLSGTKQVDVIAPPGRFARSRSLKPLLEIQKGRLKKCRLNETYDLGKGKTVSAPVKYRLPFQP
;
A
#
# COMPACT_ATOMS: atom_id res chain seq x y z
N MET A 1 -17.15 19.93 11.94
CA MET A 1 -17.13 18.75 11.04
C MET A 1 -15.85 17.97 11.32
N PRO A 2 -15.86 16.63 11.23
CA PRO A 2 -14.65 15.84 11.42
C PRO A 2 -13.61 16.18 10.33
N LYS A 3 -12.33 16.10 10.68
CA LYS A 3 -11.22 16.30 9.74
C LYS A 3 -11.15 15.16 8.74
N ARG A 4 -11.02 15.49 7.46
CA ARG A 4 -11.05 14.52 6.37
C ARG A 4 -9.67 13.89 6.21
N THR A 5 -9.58 12.57 6.29
CA THR A 5 -8.32 11.84 6.10
C THR A 5 -8.34 11.02 4.82
N ILE A 6 -7.29 11.12 4.00
CA ILE A 6 -7.03 10.22 2.86
C ILE A 6 -5.74 9.44 3.12
N VAL A 7 -5.76 8.14 2.86
CA VAL A 7 -4.58 7.27 3.01
C VAL A 7 -4.08 6.80 1.66
N TYR A 8 -2.77 6.89 1.46
CA TYR A 8 -2.04 6.47 0.26
C TYR A 8 -1.16 5.29 0.64
N VAL A 9 -1.38 4.13 0.04
CA VAL A 9 -0.67 2.89 0.36
C VAL A 9 0.21 2.50 -0.81
N ASP A 10 1.51 2.53 -0.58
CA ASP A 10 2.50 1.96 -1.49
C ASP A 10 2.51 0.43 -1.36
N GLY A 11 1.99 -0.23 -2.38
CA GLY A 11 1.72 -1.66 -2.33
C GLY A 11 2.96 -2.53 -2.33
N PHE A 12 4.00 -2.16 -3.09
CA PHE A 12 5.25 -2.93 -3.11
C PHE A 12 6.06 -2.68 -1.86
N ASN A 13 6.15 -1.43 -1.41
CA ASN A 13 6.87 -1.11 -0.19
C ASN A 13 6.25 -1.83 1.03
N LEU A 14 4.92 -1.81 1.14
CA LEU A 14 4.21 -2.56 2.18
C LEU A 14 4.37 -4.08 1.99
N TYR A 15 4.18 -4.61 0.79
CA TYR A 15 4.27 -6.06 0.53
C TYR A 15 5.65 -6.62 0.91
N HIS A 16 6.72 -5.96 0.51
CA HIS A 16 8.08 -6.39 0.83
C HIS A 16 8.36 -6.31 2.33
N ALA A 17 7.85 -5.29 3.03
CA ALA A 17 7.95 -5.22 4.49
C ALA A 17 7.23 -6.38 5.18
N LEU A 18 6.05 -6.78 4.68
CA LEU A 18 5.32 -7.94 5.19
C LEU A 18 6.03 -9.27 4.88
N ASP A 19 6.63 -9.39 3.70
CA ASP A 19 7.43 -10.57 3.30
C ASP A 19 8.66 -10.75 4.21
N GLU A 20 9.34 -9.65 4.57
CA GLU A 20 10.47 -9.63 5.51
C GLU A 20 10.09 -10.14 6.92
N LEU A 21 8.80 -10.06 7.32
CA LEU A 21 8.32 -10.60 8.60
C LEU A 21 8.21 -12.14 8.62
N ARG A 22 8.35 -12.80 7.45
CA ARG A 22 8.22 -14.26 7.27
C ARG A 22 6.92 -14.84 7.85
N ASP A 23 5.85 -14.06 7.77
CA ASP A 23 4.51 -14.43 8.22
C ASP A 23 3.53 -14.10 7.09
N ASP A 24 3.40 -15.04 6.16
CA ASP A 24 2.56 -14.92 4.95
C ASP A 24 1.10 -14.62 5.27
N SER A 25 0.67 -14.99 6.48
CA SER A 25 -0.69 -14.76 6.97
C SER A 25 -1.03 -13.27 7.08
N LEU A 26 -0.03 -12.39 7.19
CA LEU A 26 -0.19 -10.95 7.26
C LEU A 26 -0.41 -10.29 5.89
N LYS A 27 -0.25 -11.02 4.78
CA LYS A 27 -0.42 -10.49 3.41
C LYS A 27 -1.90 -10.35 3.01
N TRP A 28 -2.81 -11.04 3.70
CA TRP A 28 -4.26 -10.89 3.52
C TRP A 28 -4.84 -9.79 4.43
N LEU A 29 -4.40 -8.56 4.19
CA LEU A 29 -4.61 -7.41 5.06
C LEU A 29 -5.75 -6.51 4.56
N CYS A 30 -6.62 -6.06 5.46
CA CYS A 30 -7.65 -5.07 5.11
C CYS A 30 -7.04 -3.67 5.20
N LEU A 31 -6.71 -3.05 4.07
CA LEU A 31 -6.11 -1.71 4.04
C LEU A 31 -7.07 -0.63 4.55
N ARG A 32 -8.39 -0.83 4.40
CA ARG A 32 -9.42 0.03 4.99
C ARG A 32 -9.32 0.05 6.51
N ARG A 33 -9.45 -1.11 7.16
CA ARG A 33 -9.32 -1.24 8.62
C ARG A 33 -7.95 -0.84 9.15
N LEU A 34 -6.87 -1.14 8.42
CA LEU A 34 -5.54 -0.66 8.77
C LEU A 34 -5.51 0.88 8.78
N SER A 35 -6.05 1.52 7.75
CA SER A 35 -6.11 2.98 7.63
C SER A 35 -6.93 3.61 8.75
N GLU A 36 -8.11 3.03 9.05
CA GLU A 36 -9.00 3.48 10.12
C GLU A 36 -8.32 3.43 11.49
N SER A 37 -7.43 2.46 11.71
CA SER A 37 -6.69 2.34 12.96
C SER A 37 -5.74 3.51 13.24
N PHE A 38 -5.39 4.32 12.23
CA PHE A 38 -4.52 5.50 12.36
C PHE A 38 -5.26 6.83 12.52
N LEU A 39 -6.59 6.81 12.42
CA LEU A 39 -7.40 8.01 12.60
C LEU A 39 -7.37 8.47 14.06
N ARG A 40 -7.48 9.78 14.22
CA ARG A 40 -7.79 10.40 15.51
C ARG A 40 -9.30 10.43 15.73
N HIS A 41 -9.71 10.70 16.96
CA HIS A 41 -11.12 10.75 17.37
C HIS A 41 -11.93 11.85 16.67
N ASP A 42 -11.27 12.91 16.18
CA ASP A 42 -11.86 14.01 15.42
C ASP A 42 -11.74 13.85 13.89
N GLU A 43 -11.31 12.68 13.40
CA GLU A 43 -11.04 12.42 11.98
C GLU A 43 -12.02 11.40 11.37
N GLU A 44 -12.29 11.56 10.08
CA GLU A 44 -13.04 10.60 9.27
C GLU A 44 -12.21 10.13 8.07
N LEU A 45 -12.25 8.83 7.76
CA LEU A 45 -11.58 8.30 6.58
C LEU A 45 -12.43 8.50 5.33
N LYS A 46 -11.97 9.37 4.44
CA LYS A 46 -12.64 9.65 3.16
C LYS A 46 -12.31 8.64 2.08
N GLN A 47 -11.04 8.27 1.94
CA GLN A 47 -10.60 7.37 0.89
C GLN A 47 -9.29 6.67 1.26
N VAL A 48 -9.15 5.42 0.83
CA VAL A 48 -7.87 4.70 0.82
C VAL A 48 -7.50 4.46 -0.64
N LYS A 49 -6.30 4.85 -1.03
CA LYS A 49 -5.76 4.65 -2.37
C LYS A 49 -4.63 3.65 -2.30
N TYR A 50 -4.78 2.52 -2.97
CA TYR A 50 -3.79 1.46 -3.04
C TYR A 50 -3.09 1.49 -4.39
N PHE A 51 -1.77 1.69 -4.38
CA PHE A 51 -0.95 1.82 -5.58
C PHE A 51 -0.10 0.57 -5.74
N SER A 52 -0.30 -0.15 -6.84
CA SER A 52 0.47 -1.36 -7.15
C SER A 52 0.30 -1.71 -8.63
N ALA A 53 1.01 -2.73 -9.10
CA ALA A 53 1.00 -3.18 -10.48
C ALA A 53 0.82 -4.71 -10.52
N TYR A 54 0.13 -5.21 -11.54
CA TYR A 54 -0.05 -6.65 -11.71
C TYR A 54 1.16 -7.31 -12.39
N ALA A 55 1.77 -8.28 -11.71
CA ALA A 55 2.88 -9.05 -12.26
C ALA A 55 2.39 -10.13 -13.26
N THR A 56 1.93 -9.72 -14.44
CA THR A 56 1.25 -10.59 -15.42
C THR A 56 2.10 -11.75 -15.94
N TRP A 57 3.44 -11.66 -15.87
CA TRP A 57 4.35 -12.77 -16.21
C TRP A 57 4.47 -13.85 -15.11
N MET A 58 3.84 -13.66 -13.95
CA MET A 58 3.81 -14.63 -12.85
C MET A 58 2.35 -15.03 -12.55
N PRO A 59 1.79 -16.03 -13.27
CA PRO A 59 0.36 -16.34 -13.22
C PRO A 59 -0.20 -16.54 -11.81
N ASP A 60 0.48 -17.29 -10.95
CA ASP A 60 0.00 -17.56 -9.59
C ASP A 60 0.05 -16.32 -8.69
N ALA A 61 1.10 -15.49 -8.84
CA ALA A 61 1.22 -14.25 -8.07
C ALA A 61 0.18 -13.23 -8.54
N HIS A 62 -0.01 -13.12 -9.85
CA HIS A 62 -1.04 -12.28 -10.46
C HIS A 62 -2.44 -12.68 -10.00
N ALA A 63 -2.78 -13.98 -10.01
CA ALA A 63 -4.08 -14.45 -9.55
C ALA A 63 -4.34 -14.07 -8.08
N ARG A 64 -3.38 -14.33 -7.18
CA ARG A 64 -3.50 -13.95 -5.76
C ARG A 64 -3.64 -12.44 -5.56
N HIS A 65 -2.87 -11.66 -6.32
CA HIS A 65 -2.90 -10.19 -6.23
C HIS A 65 -4.22 -9.63 -6.75
N ARG A 66 -4.73 -10.16 -7.86
CA ARG A 66 -6.05 -9.81 -8.40
C ARG A 66 -7.16 -10.10 -7.40
N ASP A 67 -7.16 -11.28 -6.79
CA ASP A 67 -8.19 -11.65 -5.80
C ASP A 67 -8.09 -10.76 -4.55
N TYR A 68 -6.86 -10.38 -4.14
CA TYR A 68 -6.63 -9.41 -3.07
C TYR A 68 -7.15 -8.02 -3.42
N VAL A 69 -6.86 -7.51 -4.62
CA VAL A 69 -7.36 -6.21 -5.09
C VAL A 69 -8.89 -6.20 -5.15
N GLN A 70 -9.52 -7.29 -5.58
CA GLN A 70 -10.98 -7.40 -5.57
C GLN A 70 -11.54 -7.28 -4.15
N ALA A 71 -10.95 -7.97 -3.17
CA ALA A 71 -11.36 -7.85 -1.76
C ALA A 71 -11.20 -6.41 -1.24
N LEU A 72 -10.08 -5.75 -1.56
CA LEU A 72 -9.85 -4.36 -1.18
C LEU A 72 -10.83 -3.38 -1.83
N MET A 73 -11.15 -3.58 -3.11
CA MET A 73 -12.12 -2.74 -3.81
C MET A 73 -13.53 -2.88 -3.22
N ALA A 74 -13.90 -4.09 -2.79
CA ALA A 74 -15.15 -4.33 -2.08
C ALA A 74 -15.18 -3.68 -0.68
N GLU A 75 -14.03 -3.55 0.00
CA GLU A 75 -13.84 -2.70 1.21
C GLU A 75 -13.87 -1.18 0.92
N GLY A 76 -14.08 -0.78 -0.33
CA GLY A 76 -14.10 0.62 -0.75
C GLY A 76 -12.71 1.25 -0.91
N VAL A 77 -11.65 0.44 -1.05
CA VAL A 77 -10.30 0.92 -1.38
C VAL A 77 -10.21 1.20 -2.88
N LYS A 78 -9.74 2.39 -3.25
CA LYS A 78 -9.48 2.74 -4.65
C LYS A 78 -8.14 2.16 -5.10
N PHE A 79 -8.18 1.21 -6.02
CA PHE A 79 -6.97 0.72 -6.70
C PHE A 79 -6.50 1.72 -7.76
N VAL A 80 -5.20 2.02 -7.76
CA VAL A 80 -4.51 2.81 -8.77
C VAL A 80 -3.41 1.92 -9.35
N GLU A 81 -3.67 1.44 -10.56
CA GLU A 81 -2.79 0.49 -11.24
C GLU A 81 -1.59 1.22 -11.85
N GLY A 82 -0.39 0.78 -11.50
CA GLY A 82 0.85 1.10 -12.20
C GLY A 82 1.19 0.02 -13.23
N ASN A 83 2.41 0.05 -13.77
CA ASN A 83 2.81 -0.87 -14.83
C ASN A 83 4.13 -1.57 -14.52
N PHE A 84 4.40 -2.65 -15.23
CA PHE A 84 5.69 -3.31 -15.23
C PHE A 84 6.35 -3.22 -16.60
N LYS A 85 7.61 -2.81 -16.61
CA LYS A 85 8.41 -2.73 -17.82
C LYS A 85 9.42 -3.87 -17.87
N LYS A 86 9.38 -4.64 -18.95
CA LYS A 86 10.39 -5.66 -19.23
C LYS A 86 11.74 -4.98 -19.50
N LYS A 87 12.80 -5.45 -18.86
CA LYS A 87 14.15 -4.90 -18.94
C LYS A 87 15.15 -6.01 -19.22
N SER A 88 16.03 -5.79 -20.21
CA SER A 88 17.18 -6.68 -20.43
C SER A 88 18.31 -6.24 -19.53
N LEU A 89 18.82 -7.16 -18.72
CA LEU A 89 20.02 -6.95 -17.92
C LEU A 89 21.14 -7.83 -18.48
N LYS A 90 22.36 -7.31 -18.37
CA LYS A 90 23.57 -8.05 -18.67
C LYS A 90 24.18 -8.56 -17.37
N CYS A 91 24.42 -9.86 -17.28
CA CYS A 91 25.14 -10.45 -16.15
C CYS A 91 26.55 -9.85 -16.08
N ARG A 92 26.93 -9.33 -14.91
CA ARG A 92 28.27 -8.73 -14.71
C ARG A 92 29.39 -9.77 -14.74
N THR A 93 29.07 -11.04 -14.46
CA THR A 93 30.06 -12.13 -14.36
C THR A 93 30.26 -12.85 -15.70
N CYS A 94 29.18 -13.26 -16.37
CA CYS A 94 29.27 -14.06 -17.60
C CYS A 94 28.84 -13.31 -18.88
N SER A 95 28.49 -12.03 -18.78
CA SER A 95 28.02 -11.20 -19.90
C SER A 95 26.75 -11.69 -20.62
N SER A 96 26.09 -12.76 -20.15
CA SER A 96 24.82 -13.21 -20.71
C SER A 96 23.72 -12.17 -20.50
N GLN A 97 22.82 -12.06 -21.47
CA GLN A 97 21.61 -11.25 -21.32
C GLN A 97 20.50 -12.09 -20.70
N TYR A 98 19.79 -11.51 -19.74
CA TYR A 98 18.59 -12.09 -19.17
C TYR A 98 17.51 -11.01 -18.99
N TRP A 99 16.26 -11.44 -18.98
CA TRP A 99 15.12 -10.55 -18.85
C TRP A 99 14.67 -10.48 -17.39
N THR A 100 14.45 -9.26 -16.92
CA THR A 100 13.76 -8.98 -15.66
C THR A 100 12.56 -8.07 -15.93
N HIS A 101 11.73 -7.85 -14.91
CA HIS A 101 10.64 -6.90 -14.94
C HIS A 101 10.86 -5.88 -13.83
N GLU A 102 10.74 -4.60 -14.17
CA GLU A 102 10.89 -3.48 -13.24
C GLU A 102 9.53 -2.83 -13.06
N GLU A 103 9.12 -2.66 -11.80
CA GLU A 103 7.93 -1.90 -11.46
C GLU A 103 8.14 -0.43 -11.84
N LYS A 104 7.09 0.18 -12.38
CA LYS A 104 7.10 1.57 -12.81
C LYS A 104 5.81 2.25 -12.40
N GLU A 105 5.95 3.56 -12.19
CA GLU A 105 4.87 4.51 -12.01
C GLU A 105 4.22 4.51 -10.62
N THR A 106 4.48 3.56 -9.71
CA THR A 106 3.85 3.59 -8.37
C THR A 106 4.20 4.87 -7.60
N ASP A 107 5.48 5.21 -7.50
CA ASP A 107 6.00 6.42 -6.87
C ASP A 107 5.42 7.70 -7.50
N VAL A 108 5.45 7.79 -8.83
CA VAL A 108 4.92 8.90 -9.62
C VAL A 108 3.41 9.04 -9.43
N ASN A 109 2.67 7.94 -9.45
CA ASN A 109 1.22 7.94 -9.26
C ASN A 109 0.83 8.40 -7.86
N ILE A 110 1.57 8.00 -6.83
CA ILE A 110 1.31 8.50 -5.47
C ILE A 110 1.57 10.00 -5.41
N ALA A 111 2.70 10.47 -5.94
CA ALA A 111 3.05 11.90 -5.97
C ALA A 111 1.98 12.74 -6.68
N ILE A 112 1.56 12.33 -7.88
CA ILE A 112 0.51 13.01 -8.66
C ILE A 112 -0.81 13.03 -7.88
N HIS A 113 -1.20 11.90 -7.28
CA HIS A 113 -2.45 11.82 -6.53
C HIS A 113 -2.42 12.67 -5.27
N LEU A 114 -1.31 12.70 -4.54
CA LEU A 114 -1.14 13.54 -3.35
C LEU A 114 -1.25 15.03 -3.70
N VAL A 115 -0.50 15.48 -4.71
CA VAL A 115 -0.49 16.88 -5.14
C VAL A 115 -1.86 17.30 -5.69
N ARG A 116 -2.48 16.48 -6.55
CA ARG A 116 -3.83 16.75 -7.08
C ARG A 116 -4.84 16.89 -5.95
N ASP A 117 -4.86 15.93 -5.02
CA ASP A 117 -5.82 15.94 -3.91
C ASP A 117 -5.57 17.11 -2.93
N THR A 118 -4.31 17.57 -2.80
CA THR A 118 -3.97 18.79 -2.06
C THR A 118 -4.61 20.01 -2.71
N LEU A 119 -4.41 20.18 -4.03
CA LEU A 119 -4.95 21.30 -4.81
C LEU A 119 -6.48 21.32 -4.83
N GLN A 120 -7.10 20.14 -4.79
CA GLN A 120 -8.55 19.96 -4.78
C GLN A 120 -9.18 20.06 -3.38
N ASP A 121 -8.40 20.40 -2.34
CA ASP A 121 -8.86 20.43 -0.96
C ASP A 121 -9.59 19.14 -0.53
N SER A 122 -9.13 17.97 -1.00
CA SER A 122 -9.87 16.71 -0.82
C SER A 122 -9.70 16.07 0.56
N TYR A 123 -8.73 16.53 1.35
CA TYR A 123 -8.43 16.05 2.70
C TYR A 123 -7.99 17.21 3.58
N ASP A 124 -7.98 17.03 4.89
CA ASP A 124 -7.32 17.88 5.88
C ASP A 124 -6.04 17.21 6.41
N ARG A 125 -6.02 15.87 6.43
CA ARG A 125 -4.85 15.04 6.70
C ARG A 125 -4.63 13.99 5.60
N ALA A 126 -3.40 13.87 5.11
CA ALA A 126 -2.96 12.77 4.29
C ALA A 126 -2.06 11.84 5.12
N ILE A 127 -2.24 10.54 4.98
CA ILE A 127 -1.36 9.51 5.55
C ILE A 127 -0.74 8.74 4.40
N ILE A 128 0.58 8.65 4.37
CA ILE A 128 1.32 7.88 3.37
C ILE A 128 1.94 6.67 4.06
N ILE A 129 1.57 5.46 3.62
CA ILE A 129 2.17 4.23 4.09
C ILE A 129 3.25 3.82 3.07
N SER A 130 4.48 4.25 3.33
CA SER A 130 5.67 3.87 2.57
C SER A 130 6.92 4.16 3.39
N ALA A 131 8.04 3.58 2.96
CA ALA A 131 9.37 3.94 3.41
C ALA A 131 10.27 4.44 2.26
N ASP A 132 9.68 4.75 1.11
CA ASP A 132 10.40 5.23 -0.06
C ASP A 132 10.72 6.72 0.05
N THR A 133 12.00 7.03 0.17
CA THR A 133 12.49 8.40 0.33
C THR A 133 12.36 9.25 -0.94
N ASP A 134 12.11 8.64 -2.09
CA ASP A 134 11.89 9.37 -3.35
C ASP A 134 10.61 10.23 -3.30
N MET A 135 9.70 9.90 -2.36
CA MET A 135 8.47 10.65 -2.10
C MET A 135 8.66 11.97 -1.34
N CYS A 136 9.85 12.28 -0.81
CA CYS A 136 10.11 13.50 -0.04
C CYS A 136 9.67 14.76 -0.80
N SER A 137 10.02 14.86 -2.10
CA SER A 137 9.70 16.02 -2.94
C SER A 137 8.19 16.24 -3.09
N ALA A 138 7.41 15.17 -3.25
CA ALA A 138 5.96 15.24 -3.36
C ALA A 138 5.30 15.65 -2.04
N ILE A 139 5.80 15.16 -0.91
CA ILE A 139 5.33 15.52 0.43
C ILE A 139 5.60 16.99 0.71
N ASP A 140 6.81 17.46 0.40
CA ASP A 140 7.20 18.85 0.59
C ASP A 140 6.37 19.79 -0.29
N MET A 141 6.11 19.41 -1.55
CA MET A 141 5.21 20.14 -2.43
C MET A 141 3.78 20.21 -1.86
N ALA A 142 3.22 19.11 -1.39
CA ALA A 142 1.88 19.09 -0.80
C ALA A 142 1.78 20.01 0.43
N ARG A 143 2.82 20.06 1.27
CA ARG A 143 2.89 20.96 2.42
C ARG A 143 3.04 22.44 2.00
N GLN A 144 3.78 22.72 0.93
CA GLN A 144 3.96 24.08 0.41
C GLN A 144 2.69 24.63 -0.24
N LEU A 145 1.97 23.79 -1.00
CA LEU A 145 0.71 24.16 -1.66
C LEU A 145 -0.41 24.48 -0.67
N SER A 146 -0.33 23.96 0.56
CA SER A 146 -1.30 24.27 1.59
C SER A 146 -0.68 24.25 2.98
N GLY A 147 -0.53 25.44 3.58
CA GLY A 147 0.07 25.60 4.91
C GLY A 147 -0.76 25.04 6.07
N THR A 148 -1.99 24.56 5.81
CA THR A 148 -2.89 24.02 6.84
C THR A 148 -3.04 22.49 6.78
N LYS A 149 -2.61 21.85 5.68
CA LYS A 149 -2.78 20.41 5.49
C LYS A 149 -1.72 19.62 6.22
N GLN A 150 -2.14 18.58 6.94
CA GLN A 150 -1.22 17.65 7.57
C GLN A 150 -0.86 16.53 6.58
N VAL A 151 0.42 16.22 6.45
CA VAL A 151 0.91 15.07 5.66
C VAL A 151 1.83 14.25 6.55
N ASP A 152 1.33 13.10 7.00
CA ASP A 152 2.05 12.18 7.88
C ASP A 152 2.51 10.95 7.09
N VAL A 153 3.67 10.42 7.46
CA VAL A 153 4.20 9.17 6.90
C VAL A 153 4.15 8.10 7.98
N ILE A 154 3.73 6.90 7.60
CA ILE A 154 3.72 5.71 8.43
C ILE A 154 4.63 4.68 7.80
N ALA A 155 5.68 4.29 8.53
CA ALA A 155 6.64 3.32 8.05
C ALA A 155 6.05 1.90 8.11
N PRO A 156 6.16 1.10 7.04
CA PRO A 156 5.89 -0.33 7.11
C PRO A 156 6.80 -1.04 8.13
N PRO A 157 6.44 -2.26 8.57
CA PRO A 157 7.18 -2.98 9.61
C PRO A 157 8.67 -3.13 9.28
N GLY A 158 9.55 -2.86 10.25
CA GLY A 158 10.99 -2.97 10.09
C GLY A 158 11.62 -1.93 9.16
N ARG A 159 10.87 -0.90 8.73
CA ARG A 159 11.36 0.11 7.78
C ARG A 159 11.52 1.51 8.37
N PHE A 160 11.22 1.74 9.66
CA PHE A 160 11.30 3.06 10.28
C PHE A 160 12.67 3.74 10.08
N ALA A 161 13.76 2.98 10.29
CA ALA A 161 15.12 3.50 10.10
C ALA A 161 15.42 3.85 8.63
N ARG A 162 14.90 3.09 7.67
CA ARG A 162 15.08 3.32 6.23
C ARG A 162 14.32 4.57 5.77
N SER A 163 13.21 4.89 6.43
CA SER A 163 12.35 6.04 6.13
C SER A 163 12.70 7.33 6.87
N ARG A 164 13.83 7.43 7.61
CA ARG A 164 14.11 8.60 8.48
C ARG A 164 13.98 9.96 7.79
N SER A 165 14.38 10.07 6.53
CA SER A 165 14.26 11.30 5.75
C SER A 165 12.82 11.77 5.56
N LEU A 166 11.87 10.82 5.53
CA LEU A 166 10.42 11.10 5.46
C LEU A 166 9.83 11.56 6.80
N LYS A 167 10.61 11.48 7.90
CA LYS A 167 10.17 11.79 9.28
C LYS A 167 8.89 11.02 9.64
N PRO A 168 8.90 9.66 9.58
CA PRO A 168 7.72 8.86 9.84
C PRO A 168 7.19 9.11 11.25
N LEU A 169 5.88 9.25 11.36
CA LEU A 169 5.18 9.45 12.63
C LEU A 169 5.26 8.20 13.51
N LEU A 170 5.15 7.02 12.90
CA LEU A 170 5.21 5.73 13.58
C LEU A 170 5.58 4.58 12.61
N GLU A 171 5.89 3.42 13.18
CA GLU A 171 6.03 2.16 12.45
C GLU A 171 4.83 1.23 12.69
N ILE A 172 4.34 0.56 11.65
CA ILE A 172 3.26 -0.42 11.76
C ILE A 172 3.77 -1.65 12.52
N GLN A 173 3.15 -1.92 13.67
CA GLN A 173 3.48 -3.08 14.49
C GLN A 173 2.75 -4.35 14.04
N LYS A 174 3.39 -5.51 14.20
CA LYS A 174 2.82 -6.83 13.84
C LYS A 174 1.45 -7.09 14.49
N GLY A 175 1.26 -6.68 15.74
CA GLY A 175 -0.02 -6.82 16.44
C GLY A 175 -1.16 -6.03 15.79
N ARG A 176 -0.87 -4.86 15.21
CA ARG A 176 -1.85 -4.06 14.46
C ARG A 176 -2.25 -4.76 13.16
N LEU A 177 -1.26 -5.27 12.42
CA LEU A 177 -1.50 -6.03 11.18
C LEU A 177 -2.42 -7.23 11.42
N LYS A 178 -2.19 -8.00 12.49
CA LYS A 178 -3.04 -9.15 12.84
C LYS A 178 -4.50 -8.77 13.05
N LYS A 179 -4.77 -7.65 13.76
CA LYS A 179 -6.13 -7.15 14.01
C LYS A 179 -6.83 -6.65 12.75
N CYS A 180 -6.07 -6.22 11.75
CA CYS A 180 -6.59 -5.66 10.50
C CYS A 180 -6.68 -6.70 9.36
N ARG A 181 -6.56 -8.00 9.63
CA ARG A 181 -6.66 -9.03 8.58
C ARG A 181 -8.07 -9.15 8.01
N LEU A 182 -8.17 -9.30 6.70
CA LEU A 182 -9.41 -9.69 6.01
C LEU A 182 -9.88 -11.07 6.49
N ASN A 183 -11.20 -11.29 6.45
CA ASN A 183 -11.77 -12.61 6.68
C ASN A 183 -11.27 -13.59 5.60
N GLU A 184 -11.20 -14.88 5.94
CA GLU A 184 -10.68 -15.89 5.02
C GLU A 184 -11.53 -16.05 3.75
N THR A 185 -12.84 -15.83 3.86
CA THR A 185 -13.72 -15.66 2.72
C THR A 185 -14.29 -14.26 2.79
N TYR A 186 -14.24 -13.56 1.67
CA TYR A 186 -14.65 -12.18 1.55
C TYR A 186 -15.72 -12.05 0.48
N ASP A 187 -16.85 -11.46 0.83
CA ASP A 187 -17.97 -11.21 -0.08
C ASP A 187 -17.70 -9.95 -0.89
N LEU A 188 -17.67 -10.10 -2.22
CA LEU A 188 -17.55 -8.99 -3.17
C LEU A 188 -18.90 -8.36 -3.50
N GLY A 189 -20.00 -8.90 -2.95
CA GLY A 189 -21.36 -8.57 -3.29
C GLY A 189 -21.90 -9.41 -4.46
N LYS A 190 -23.24 -9.45 -4.57
CA LYS A 190 -23.97 -10.16 -5.65
C LYS A 190 -23.62 -11.66 -5.72
N GLY A 191 -23.33 -12.29 -4.59
CA GLY A 191 -23.02 -13.73 -4.49
C GLY A 191 -21.65 -14.13 -5.00
N LYS A 192 -20.74 -13.16 -5.25
CA LYS A 192 -19.35 -13.44 -5.61
C LYS A 192 -18.46 -13.36 -4.38
N THR A 193 -17.63 -14.37 -4.17
CA THR A 193 -16.68 -14.38 -3.05
C THR A 193 -15.26 -14.58 -3.55
N VAL A 194 -14.30 -14.00 -2.84
CA VAL A 194 -12.88 -14.36 -2.96
C VAL A 194 -12.41 -14.94 -1.65
N SER A 195 -11.50 -15.90 -1.71
CA SER A 195 -10.93 -16.52 -0.53
C SER A 195 -9.46 -16.15 -0.40
N ALA A 196 -9.01 -16.02 0.84
CA ALA A 196 -7.60 -15.92 1.17
C ALA A 196 -6.85 -17.07 0.50
N PRO A 197 -5.79 -16.77 -0.27
CA PRO A 197 -4.92 -17.79 -0.84
C PRO A 197 -4.46 -18.74 0.26
N VAL A 198 -4.36 -20.03 -0.05
CA VAL A 198 -3.96 -21.06 0.95
C VAL A 198 -2.70 -20.66 1.70
N LYS A 199 -1.73 -20.07 1.00
CA LYS A 199 -0.48 -19.53 1.55
C LYS A 199 -0.68 -18.46 2.64
N TYR A 200 -1.78 -17.70 2.62
CA TYR A 200 -2.05 -16.58 3.52
C TYR A 200 -3.08 -16.92 4.61
N ARG A 201 -3.60 -18.15 4.64
CA ARG A 201 -4.54 -18.57 5.69
C ARG A 201 -3.85 -18.66 7.04
N LEU A 202 -4.62 -18.54 8.11
CA LEU A 202 -4.06 -18.82 9.44
C LEU A 202 -3.68 -20.30 9.49
N PRO A 203 -2.57 -20.65 10.19
CA PRO A 203 -2.34 -22.05 10.50
C PRO A 203 -3.55 -22.57 11.28
N PHE A 204 -3.97 -23.80 10.96
CA PHE A 204 -5.05 -24.46 11.66
C PHE A 204 -4.74 -24.45 13.16
N GLN A 205 -5.57 -23.77 13.95
CA GLN A 205 -5.47 -23.86 15.40
C GLN A 205 -6.23 -25.13 15.82
N PRO A 206 -5.55 -26.12 16.43
CA PRO A 206 -6.19 -27.35 16.87
C PRO A 206 -7.20 -27.11 17.99
#